data_AF-A0ABD0RIA2-F1
#
_entry.id   AF-A0ABD0RIA2-F1
#
_cell.length_a   1.000
_cell.length_b   1.000
_cell.length_c   1.000
_cell.angle_alpha   90.00
_cell.angle_beta   90.00
_cell.angle_gamma   90.00
#
_symmetry.space_group_name_H-M   'P 1'
#
loop_
_entity.id
_entity.type
_entity.pdbx_description
1 polymer ?
#
loop_
_entity_poly.entity_id
_entity_poly.type
_entity_poly.pdbx_seq_one_letter_code
_entity_poly.pdbx_strand_id
1 'polypeptide(L)' 'IRVLFQQAAAVVKQEGGDNDLLNRIKTDPYFTPILGQLDALLDPKTFIGRAPQQ' A
#
# COMPACT_ATOMS: atom_id res chain seq x y z
N ILE A 1 6.59 -4.73 6.83
CA ILE A 1 6.32 -4.01 5.56
C ILE A 1 7.57 -3.74 4.70
N ARG A 2 8.74 -3.39 5.28
CA ARG A 2 9.98 -3.05 4.52
C ARG A 2 10.36 -4.05 3.41
N VAL A 3 10.29 -5.35 3.71
CA VAL A 3 10.62 -6.41 2.73
C VAL A 3 9.63 -6.42 1.55
N LEU A 4 8.32 -6.39 1.84
CA LEU A 4 7.29 -6.34 0.80
C LEU A 4 7.42 -5.09 -0.09
N PHE A 5 7.76 -3.94 0.51
CA PHE A 5 8.00 -2.70 -0.24
C PHE A 5 9.19 -2.83 -1.19
N GLN A 6 10.30 -3.43 -0.74
CA GLN A 6 11.49 -3.65 -1.58
C GLN A 6 11.19 -4.59 -2.74
N GLN A 7 10.40 -5.64 -2.52
CA GLN A 7 10.00 -6.56 -3.57
C GLN A 7 9.10 -5.89 -4.62
N ALA A 8 8.06 -5.16 -4.19
CA ALA A 8 7.21 -4.42 -5.11
C ALA A 8 7.98 -3.36 -5.90
N ALA A 9 8.94 -2.68 -5.26
CA ALA A 9 9.82 -1.73 -5.93
C ALA A 9 10.75 -2.41 -6.96
N ALA A 10 11.16 -3.67 -6.72
CA ALA A 10 11.96 -4.43 -7.68
C ALA A 10 11.14 -4.76 -8.94
N VAL A 11 9.89 -5.20 -8.79
CA VAL A 11 8.98 -5.46 -9.94
C VAL A 11 8.84 -4.21 -10.81
N VAL A 12 8.59 -3.05 -10.21
CA VAL A 12 8.46 -1.80 -10.96
C VAL A 12 9.78 -1.42 -11.65
N LYS A 13 10.89 -1.44 -10.90
CA LYS A 13 12.16 -0.87 -11.39
C LYS A 13 12.94 -1.78 -12.33
N GLN A 14 12.86 -3.09 -12.11
CA GLN A 14 13.67 -4.08 -12.84
C GLN A 14 12.86 -4.76 -13.95
N GLU A 15 11.57 -5.01 -13.71
CA GLU A 15 10.72 -5.76 -14.64
C GLU A 15 9.79 -4.83 -15.44
N GLY A 16 9.71 -3.54 -15.07
CA GLY A 16 8.80 -2.58 -15.69
C GLY A 16 7.32 -2.88 -15.42
N GLY A 17 7.03 -3.68 -14.40
CA GLY A 17 5.68 -4.10 -14.03
C GLY A 17 4.96 -3.09 -13.13
N ASP A 18 3.70 -3.39 -12.83
CA ASP A 18 2.90 -2.59 -11.90
C ASP A 18 3.33 -2.78 -10.44
N ASN A 19 3.06 -1.78 -9.61
CA ASN A 19 3.30 -1.88 -8.17
C ASN A 19 2.26 -2.80 -7.52
N ASP A 20 2.72 -3.95 -7.01
CA ASP A 20 1.90 -5.00 -6.43
C ASP A 20 1.90 -5.02 -4.89
N LEU A 21 2.40 -3.97 -4.22
CA LEU A 21 2.55 -3.92 -2.76
C LEU A 21 1.25 -4.22 -2.01
N LEU A 22 0.13 -3.67 -2.47
CA LEU A 22 -1.17 -3.90 -1.83
C LEU A 22 -1.61 -5.37 -1.94
N ASN A 23 -1.32 -6.02 -3.06
CA ASN A 23 -1.63 -7.44 -3.24
C ASN A 23 -0.82 -8.27 -2.25
N ARG A 24 0.48 -7.97 -2.11
CA ARG A 24 1.37 -8.64 -1.15
C ARG A 24 0.89 -8.49 0.29
N ILE A 25 0.47 -7.27 0.68
CA ILE A 25 -0.08 -7.00 2.02
C ILE A 25 -1.37 -7.80 2.26
N LYS A 26 -2.27 -7.86 1.27
CA LYS A 26 -3.52 -8.62 1.37
C LYS A 26 -3.30 -10.13 1.54
N THR A 27 -2.22 -10.66 0.99
CA THR A 27 -1.91 -12.10 1.04
C THR A 27 -1.02 -12.52 2.21
N ASP A 28 -0.38 -11.57 2.91
CA ASP A 28 0.55 -11.87 4.00
C ASP A 28 -0.22 -12.06 5.33
N PRO A 29 -0.16 -13.25 5.95
CA PRO A 29 -0.89 -13.55 7.18
C PRO A 29 -0.63 -12.58 8.33
N TYR A 30 0.54 -11.95 8.36
CA TYR A 30 0.89 -10.94 9.37
C TYR A 30 -0.11 -9.77 9.39
N PHE A 31 -0.68 -9.40 8.24
CA PHE A 31 -1.59 -8.26 8.13
C PHE A 31 -3.06 -8.62 8.31
N THR A 32 -3.40 -9.89 8.53
CA THR A 32 -4.78 -10.37 8.74
C THR A 32 -5.62 -9.47 9.66
N PRO A 33 -5.11 -8.99 10.82
CA PRO A 33 -5.91 -8.17 11.72
C PRO A 33 -6.33 -6.80 11.16
N ILE A 34 -5.62 -6.29 10.15
CA ILE A 34 -5.87 -4.95 9.57
C ILE A 34 -6.56 -5.00 8.21
N LEU A 35 -6.73 -6.18 7.60
CA LEU A 35 -7.26 -6.30 6.23
C LEU A 35 -8.65 -5.66 6.08
N GLY A 36 -9.51 -5.79 7.09
CA GLY A 36 -10.85 -5.18 7.08
C GLY A 36 -10.85 -3.65 7.19
N GLN A 37 -9.73 -3.03 7.53
CA GLN A 37 -9.58 -1.57 7.64
C GLN A 37 -8.85 -0.97 6.42
N LEU A 38 -8.36 -1.82 5.51
CA LEU A 38 -7.43 -1.40 4.47
C LEU A 38 -8.08 -0.40 3.50
N ASP A 39 -9.35 -0.58 3.15
CA ASP A 39 -10.06 0.34 2.24
C ASP A 39 -10.20 1.74 2.85
N ALA A 40 -10.50 1.83 4.14
CA ALA A 40 -10.58 3.12 4.85
C ALA A 40 -9.21 3.79 4.97
N LEU A 41 -8.16 2.99 5.22
CA LEU A 41 -6.78 3.49 5.28
C LEU A 41 -6.25 4.00 3.93
N LEU A 42 -6.84 3.55 2.82
CA LEU A 42 -6.43 3.92 1.46
C LEU A 42 -7.27 5.04 0.86
N ASP A 43 -8.21 5.65 1.61
CA ASP A 43 -8.97 6.80 1.13
C ASP A 43 -8.01 8.00 0.88
N PRO A 44 -7.82 8.44 -0.38
CA PRO A 44 -6.92 9.55 -0.71
C PRO A 44 -7.25 10.85 0.02
N LYS A 45 -8.52 11.06 0.41
CA LYS A 45 -8.95 12.26 1.14
C LYS A 45 -8.35 12.35 2.53
N THR A 46 -7.93 11.22 3.10
CA THR A 46 -7.26 11.20 4.41
C THR A 46 -5.79 11.65 4.34
N PHE A 47 -5.22 11.75 3.12
CA PHE A 47 -3.81 12.10 2.90
C PHE A 47 -3.56 13.57 2.54
N ILE A 48 -4.62 14.37 2.33
CA ILE A 48 -4.48 15.78 1.93
C ILE A 48 -4.41 16.77 3.10
N GLY A 49 -4.55 16.29 4.34
CA GLY A 49 -4.39 17.09 5.56
C GLY A 49 -5.24 18.36 5.57
N ARG A 50 -4.57 19.52 5.70
CA ARG A 50 -5.22 20.84 5.74
C ARG A 50 -5.42 21.50 4.37
N ALA A 51 -5.09 20.81 3.26
CA ALA A 51 -5.20 21.39 1.91
C ALA A 51 -6.57 22.02 1.60
N PRO A 52 -7.71 21.47 2.05
CA PRO A 52 -9.02 22.11 1.84
C PRO A 52 -9.24 23.43 2.59
N GLN A 53 -8.45 23.73 3.63
CA GLN A 53 -8.56 24.95 4.45
C GLN A 53 -7.47 25.99 4.17
N GLN A 54 -6.59 25.74 3.19
CA GLN A 54 -5.50 26.64 2.78
C GLN A 54 -5.93 27.65 1.74
#